data_AF-A0A913YY23-F1
#
_entry.id   AF-A0A913YY23-F1
#
_cell.length_a   1.000
_cell.length_b   1.000
_cell.length_c   1.000
_cell.angle_alpha   90.00
_cell.angle_beta   90.00
_cell.angle_gamma   90.00
#
_symmetry.space_group_name_H-M   'P 1'
#
loop_
_entity.id
_entity.type
_entity.pdbx_description
1 polymer ?
#
loop_
_entity_poly.entity_id
_entity_poly.type
_entity_poly.pdbx_seq_one_letter_code
_entity_poly.pdbx_strand_id
1 'polypeptide(L)'
;MLADYSDIDLVAFVNPPDLEPISEYRLPEDYQNQLKTVIEDLKDSLCELPSVTINRTDAFLVNFDVQVGTRTVSVDLLPTANNDHSDVYSEMMNQTLSHRERGFYSASFVKKQMDFVSKQPNIVKDLIRMVKYWAYTCLPKRLQKSYPLELITIYCWEKAGKPERFKLVEGLKAVLLVLGRQRWKRRKFWPDYYSKDMALHAIKTLDMKWPVMLDPANPTNNVLYVYQQGDNMKELQNAARKTLQTRLLRDARVRSRWK
;
A
#
# COMPACT_ATOMS: atom_id res chain seq x y z
N MET A 1 -1.21 -5.28 -12.61
CA MET A 1 -0.18 -6.33 -12.46
C MET A 1 0.91 -6.16 -13.50
N LEU A 2 2.14 -6.58 -13.17
CA LEU A 2 3.27 -6.73 -14.09
C LEU A 2 3.43 -8.22 -14.40
N ALA A 3 3.54 -8.59 -15.67
CA ALA A 3 3.43 -9.99 -16.10
C ALA A 3 4.41 -10.95 -15.38
N ASP A 4 5.64 -10.50 -15.10
CA ASP A 4 6.71 -11.39 -14.59
C ASP A 4 7.12 -11.11 -13.13
N TYR A 5 6.45 -10.19 -12.44
CA TYR A 5 6.90 -9.70 -11.12
C TYR A 5 5.77 -9.51 -10.10
N SER A 6 4.57 -10.03 -10.35
CA SER A 6 3.44 -9.83 -9.44
C SER A 6 3.43 -10.88 -8.34
N ASP A 7 3.64 -10.41 -7.10
CA ASP A 7 3.06 -11.00 -5.90
C ASP A 7 1.53 -10.85 -5.95
N ILE A 8 0.81 -11.88 -5.49
CA ILE A 8 -0.65 -11.84 -5.36
C ILE A 8 -0.97 -11.45 -3.92
N ASP A 9 -1.55 -10.28 -3.73
CA ASP A 9 -2.22 -9.93 -2.48
C ASP A 9 -3.66 -10.47 -2.53
N LEU A 10 -3.99 -11.41 -1.65
CA LEU A 10 -5.33 -12.00 -1.53
C LEU A 10 -5.91 -11.62 -0.17
N VAL A 11 -7.02 -10.89 -0.15
CA VAL A 11 -7.77 -10.60 1.08
C VAL A 11 -8.92 -11.60 1.21
N ALA A 12 -8.94 -12.35 2.31
CA ALA A 12 -10.01 -13.28 2.62
C ALA A 12 -10.88 -12.72 3.75
N PHE A 13 -12.17 -12.51 3.46
CA PHE A 13 -13.14 -12.14 4.48
C PHE A 13 -13.58 -13.41 5.24
N VAL A 14 -13.23 -13.46 6.53
CA VAL A 14 -13.60 -14.55 7.43
C VAL A 14 -14.89 -14.15 8.15
N ASN A 15 -15.86 -15.06 8.18
CA ASN A 15 -17.18 -14.80 8.75
C ASN A 15 -17.23 -15.24 10.22
N PRO A 16 -18.13 -14.66 11.02
CA PRO A 16 -18.51 -15.20 12.32
C PRO A 16 -18.95 -16.68 12.24
N PRO A 17 -18.67 -17.50 13.27
CA PRO A 17 -18.00 -17.14 14.53
C PRO A 17 -16.46 -17.17 14.46
N ASP A 18 -15.87 -17.49 13.31
CA ASP A 18 -14.43 -17.74 13.18
C ASP A 18 -13.60 -16.45 13.33
N LEU A 19 -14.16 -15.31 12.90
CA LEU A 19 -13.59 -13.98 13.17
C LEU A 19 -14.69 -12.92 13.15
N GLU A 20 -14.96 -12.33 14.32
CA GLU A 20 -15.91 -11.22 14.44
C GLU A 20 -15.26 -9.90 13.97
N PRO A 21 -16.05 -8.87 13.61
CA PRO A 21 -15.54 -7.51 13.45
C PRO A 21 -14.78 -7.04 14.70
N ILE A 22 -13.78 -6.18 14.52
CA ILE A 22 -12.94 -5.66 15.61
C ILE A 22 -13.79 -4.98 16.70
N SER A 23 -14.89 -4.34 16.31
CA SER A 23 -15.85 -3.67 17.20
C SER A 23 -16.55 -4.60 18.20
N GLU A 24 -16.63 -5.90 17.91
CA GLU A 24 -17.28 -6.89 18.79
C GLU A 24 -16.36 -7.35 19.93
N TYR A 25 -15.07 -7.05 19.86
CA TYR A 25 -14.10 -7.39 20.90
C TYR A 25 -13.97 -6.26 21.91
N ARG A 26 -13.92 -6.61 23.20
CA ARG A 26 -13.72 -5.64 24.29
C ARG A 26 -12.31 -5.07 24.28
N LEU A 27 -11.32 -5.92 24.01
CA LEU A 27 -9.91 -5.56 23.98
C LEU A 27 -9.32 -5.82 22.58
N PRO A 28 -8.47 -4.92 22.05
CA PRO A 28 -7.80 -5.15 20.78
C PRO A 28 -6.94 -6.43 20.76
N GLU A 29 -6.44 -6.88 21.91
CA GLU A 29 -5.69 -8.14 22.00
C GLU A 29 -6.57 -9.37 21.71
N ASP A 30 -7.87 -9.32 21.99
CA ASP A 30 -8.77 -10.45 21.76
C ASP A 30 -8.96 -10.70 20.27
N TYR A 31 -9.18 -9.63 19.49
CA TYR A 31 -9.21 -9.73 18.01
C TYR A 31 -7.86 -10.24 17.47
N GLN A 32 -6.74 -9.76 18.01
CA GLN A 32 -5.40 -10.20 17.59
C GLN A 32 -5.19 -11.68 17.84
N ASN A 33 -5.62 -12.19 18.99
CA ASN A 33 -5.52 -13.59 19.34
C ASN A 33 -6.41 -14.44 18.42
N GLN A 34 -7.65 -14.01 18.16
CA GLN A 34 -8.54 -14.73 17.25
C GLN A 34 -8.01 -14.74 15.82
N LEU A 35 -7.55 -13.60 15.30
CA LEU A 35 -6.94 -13.52 13.98
C LEU A 35 -5.69 -14.40 13.87
N LYS A 36 -4.89 -14.48 14.94
CA LYS A 36 -3.73 -15.36 14.99
C LYS A 36 -4.14 -16.84 14.86
N THR A 37 -5.19 -17.27 15.56
CA THR A 37 -5.74 -18.63 15.40
C THR A 37 -6.16 -18.88 13.95
N VAL A 38 -6.90 -17.96 13.34
CA VAL A 38 -7.29 -18.05 11.92
C VAL A 38 -6.08 -18.15 10.97
N ILE A 39 -5.03 -17.36 11.22
CA ILE A 39 -3.77 -17.43 10.44
C ILE A 39 -3.08 -18.79 10.61
N GLU A 40 -3.06 -19.33 11.82
CA GLU A 40 -2.47 -20.65 12.10
C GLU A 40 -3.26 -21.77 11.41
N ASP A 41 -4.59 -21.75 11.48
CA ASP A 41 -5.47 -22.72 10.82
C ASP A 41 -5.34 -22.66 9.28
N LEU A 42 -5.27 -21.46 8.71
CA LEU A 42 -5.04 -21.27 7.27
C LEU A 42 -3.66 -21.79 6.85
N LYS A 43 -2.63 -21.49 7.65
CA LYS A 43 -1.26 -21.96 7.40
C LYS A 43 -1.20 -23.50 7.45
N ASP A 44 -1.83 -24.12 8.44
CA ASP A 44 -1.85 -25.57 8.58
C ASP A 44 -2.62 -26.23 7.42
N SER A 45 -3.77 -25.68 7.05
CA SER A 45 -4.55 -26.15 5.88
C SER A 45 -3.79 -26.01 4.56
N LEU A 46 -3.06 -24.90 4.37
CA LEU A 46 -2.26 -24.66 3.17
C LEU A 46 -1.04 -25.59 3.09
N CYS A 47 -0.45 -26.00 4.22
CA CYS A 47 0.65 -26.96 4.27
C CYS A 47 0.26 -28.36 3.75
N GLU A 48 -1.03 -28.72 3.80
CA GLU A 48 -1.52 -30.01 3.29
C GLU A 48 -1.55 -30.07 1.76
N LEU A 49 -1.47 -28.92 1.09
CA LEU A 49 -1.52 -28.85 -0.37
C LEU A 49 -0.13 -29.12 -0.97
N PRO A 50 0.03 -30.15 -1.84
CA PRO A 50 1.34 -30.57 -2.34
C PRO A 50 2.03 -29.54 -3.25
N SER A 51 1.26 -28.61 -3.82
CA SER A 51 1.78 -27.53 -4.68
C SER A 51 2.10 -26.25 -3.91
N VAL A 52 1.98 -26.25 -2.57
CA VAL A 52 2.13 -25.05 -1.74
C VAL A 52 3.36 -25.18 -0.85
N THR A 53 4.11 -24.09 -0.73
CA THR A 53 5.22 -23.97 0.23
C THR A 53 5.03 -22.71 1.06
N ILE A 54 4.88 -22.86 2.38
CA ILE A 54 4.79 -21.72 3.28
C ILE A 54 6.17 -21.07 3.41
N ASN A 55 6.23 -19.77 3.15
CA ASN A 55 7.46 -18.99 3.25
C ASN A 55 7.58 -18.30 4.61
N ARG A 56 6.49 -17.69 5.08
CA ARG A 56 6.40 -17.01 6.39
C ARG A 56 4.95 -16.78 6.81
N THR A 57 4.75 -16.55 8.09
CA THR A 57 3.55 -15.94 8.66
C THR A 57 3.93 -14.70 9.45
N ASP A 58 3.02 -13.75 9.56
CA ASP A 58 3.12 -12.67 10.54
C ASP A 58 1.75 -12.41 11.18
N ALA A 59 1.59 -11.27 11.86
CA ALA A 59 0.35 -10.93 12.54
C ALA A 59 -0.84 -10.65 11.63
N PHE A 60 -0.61 -10.45 10.33
CA PHE A 60 -1.61 -10.02 9.36
C PHE A 60 -1.79 -11.01 8.20
N LEU A 61 -0.81 -11.88 7.93
CA LEU A 61 -0.82 -12.70 6.72
C LEU A 61 -0.14 -14.06 6.84
N VAL A 62 -0.49 -14.92 5.88
CA VAL A 62 0.27 -16.11 5.48
C VAL A 62 0.87 -15.85 4.10
N ASN A 63 2.21 -15.90 3.98
CA ASN A 63 2.91 -15.83 2.71
C ASN A 63 3.33 -17.24 2.27
N PHE A 64 2.96 -17.61 1.05
CA PHE A 64 3.26 -18.92 0.50
C PHE A 64 3.47 -18.85 -1.01
N ASP A 65 4.21 -19.82 -1.53
CA ASP A 65 4.44 -20.01 -2.95
C ASP A 65 3.55 -21.15 -3.46
N VAL A 66 2.92 -20.95 -4.61
CA VAL A 66 2.14 -21.96 -5.32
C VAL A 66 2.84 -22.35 -6.61
N GLN A 67 3.07 -23.64 -6.81
CA GLN A 67 3.60 -24.19 -8.05
C GLN A 67 2.47 -24.39 -9.07
N VAL A 68 2.56 -23.68 -10.20
CA VAL A 68 1.62 -23.76 -11.33
C VAL A 68 2.40 -24.14 -12.59
N GLY A 69 2.44 -25.45 -12.88
CA GLY A 69 3.27 -26.00 -13.94
C GLY A 69 4.77 -25.76 -13.66
N THR A 70 5.44 -25.02 -14.54
CA THR A 70 6.85 -24.64 -14.38
C THR A 70 7.06 -23.30 -13.68
N ARG A 71 5.98 -22.66 -13.21
CA ARG A 71 6.03 -21.33 -12.60
C ARG A 71 5.76 -21.42 -11.09
N THR A 72 6.34 -20.50 -10.36
CA THR A 72 6.06 -20.28 -8.94
C THR A 72 5.41 -18.92 -8.78
N VAL A 73 4.30 -18.87 -8.05
CA VAL A 73 3.56 -17.64 -7.75
C VAL A 73 3.55 -17.42 -6.25
N SER A 74 4.06 -16.28 -5.80
CA SER A 74 4.04 -15.91 -4.39
C SER A 74 2.73 -15.20 -4.04
N VAL A 75 2.08 -15.62 -2.96
CA VAL A 75 0.80 -15.10 -2.50
C VAL A 75 0.96 -14.60 -1.06
N ASP A 76 0.53 -13.37 -0.80
CA ASP A 76 0.29 -12.83 0.54
C ASP A 76 -1.23 -12.94 0.81
N LEU A 77 -1.64 -13.90 1.65
CA LEU A 77 -3.03 -14.09 2.07
C LEU A 77 -3.30 -13.34 3.38
N LEU A 78 -4.18 -12.35 3.34
CA LEU A 78 -4.57 -11.50 4.46
C LEU A 78 -6.01 -11.82 4.91
N PRO A 79 -6.22 -12.68 5.93
CA PRO A 79 -7.53 -12.86 6.52
C PRO A 79 -7.97 -11.60 7.28
N THR A 80 -9.26 -11.28 7.21
CA THR A 80 -9.83 -10.12 7.91
C THR A 80 -11.34 -10.31 8.12
N ALA A 81 -11.88 -9.72 9.18
CA ALA A 81 -13.33 -9.61 9.34
C ALA A 81 -13.88 -8.46 8.47
N ASN A 82 -15.19 -8.44 8.26
CA ASN A 82 -15.84 -7.29 7.65
C ASN A 82 -16.00 -6.16 8.68
N ASN A 83 -15.07 -5.20 8.68
CA ASN A 83 -15.13 -4.00 9.51
C ASN A 83 -15.73 -2.77 8.78
N ASP A 84 -16.44 -2.95 7.66
CA ASP A 84 -16.99 -1.82 6.91
C ASP A 84 -18.39 -1.42 7.42
N HIS A 85 -18.44 -0.84 8.62
CA HIS A 85 -19.64 -0.30 9.27
C HIS A 85 -19.55 1.22 9.52
N SER A 86 -20.65 1.83 9.95
CA SER A 86 -20.77 3.30 10.08
C SER A 86 -19.74 3.94 11.00
N ASP A 87 -19.36 3.25 12.07
CA ASP A 87 -18.56 3.81 13.17
C ASP A 87 -17.08 3.43 13.11
N VAL A 88 -16.67 2.63 12.11
CA VAL A 88 -15.30 2.11 11.98
C VAL A 88 -14.23 3.20 12.03
N TYR A 89 -14.48 4.36 11.40
CA TYR A 89 -13.51 5.43 11.41
C TYR A 89 -13.38 6.10 12.79
N SER A 90 -14.47 6.18 13.56
CA SER A 90 -14.44 6.67 14.94
C SER A 90 -13.65 5.71 15.83
N GLU A 91 -13.85 4.40 15.65
CA GLU A 91 -13.12 3.34 16.36
C GLU A 91 -11.61 3.41 16.10
N MET A 92 -11.21 3.50 14.83
CA MET A 92 -9.80 3.61 14.44
C MET A 92 -9.13 4.88 14.99
N MET A 93 -9.89 5.93 15.21
CA MET A 93 -9.40 7.19 15.79
C MET A 93 -9.23 7.14 17.31
N ASN A 94 -9.66 6.05 17.97
CA ASN A 94 -9.44 5.85 19.40
C ASN A 94 -7.93 5.92 19.71
N GLN A 95 -7.55 6.80 20.64
CA GLN A 95 -6.15 7.06 21.00
C GLN A 95 -5.50 5.92 21.78
N THR A 96 -6.29 5.03 22.39
CA THR A 96 -5.77 3.85 23.09
C THR A 96 -5.19 2.81 22.12
N LEU A 97 -5.61 2.82 20.86
CA LEU A 97 -5.05 1.94 19.84
C LEU A 97 -3.61 2.34 19.51
N SER A 98 -2.75 1.36 19.37
CA SER A 98 -1.42 1.47 18.80
C SER A 98 -1.47 1.61 17.27
N HIS A 99 -0.33 1.95 16.65
CA HIS A 99 -0.24 1.97 15.19
C HIS A 99 -0.49 0.58 14.58
N ARG A 100 -0.02 -0.49 15.25
CA ARG A 100 -0.19 -1.87 14.81
C ARG A 100 -1.66 -2.28 14.83
N GLU A 101 -2.39 -1.93 15.88
CA GLU A 101 -3.81 -2.27 16.02
C GLU A 101 -4.68 -1.61 14.95
N ARG A 102 -4.42 -0.34 14.64
CA ARG A 102 -5.07 0.34 13.51
C ARG A 102 -4.76 -0.32 12.16
N GLY A 103 -3.63 -1.01 12.07
CA GLY A 103 -3.23 -1.79 10.91
C GLY A 103 -4.24 -2.87 10.53
N PHE A 104 -4.90 -3.51 11.51
CA PHE A 104 -5.82 -4.64 11.28
C PHE A 104 -7.07 -4.25 10.47
N TYR A 105 -7.46 -2.98 10.49
CA TYR A 105 -8.58 -2.46 9.68
C TYR A 105 -8.22 -2.29 8.19
N SER A 106 -6.94 -2.30 7.82
CA SER A 106 -6.55 -1.94 6.45
C SER A 106 -7.01 -2.98 5.42
N ALA A 107 -6.95 -4.26 5.76
CA ALA A 107 -7.35 -5.34 4.87
C ALA A 107 -8.87 -5.30 4.59
N SER A 108 -9.70 -4.98 5.58
CA SER A 108 -11.16 -4.89 5.39
C SER A 108 -11.57 -3.76 4.44
N PHE A 109 -10.72 -2.76 4.21
CA PHE A 109 -10.98 -1.68 3.26
C PHE A 109 -10.51 -1.94 1.83
N VAL A 110 -10.07 -3.17 1.50
CA VAL A 110 -9.54 -3.51 0.17
C VAL A 110 -10.47 -3.08 -0.97
N LYS A 111 -11.79 -3.19 -0.81
CA LYS A 111 -12.77 -2.77 -1.83
C LYS A 111 -12.67 -1.27 -2.13
N LYS A 112 -12.60 -0.42 -1.09
CA LYS A 112 -12.44 1.05 -1.22
C LYS A 112 -11.08 1.42 -1.80
N GLN A 113 -10.00 0.74 -1.37
CA GLN A 113 -8.66 0.94 -1.92
C GLN A 113 -8.59 0.59 -3.41
N MET A 114 -9.18 -0.55 -3.79
CA MET A 114 -9.28 -1.00 -5.18
C MET A 114 -10.12 -0.04 -6.02
N ASP A 115 -11.29 0.39 -5.53
CA ASP A 115 -12.15 1.36 -6.22
C ASP A 115 -11.38 2.66 -6.53
N PHE A 116 -10.66 3.19 -5.54
CA PHE A 116 -9.86 4.40 -5.68
C PHE A 116 -8.80 4.31 -6.80
N VAL A 117 -8.11 3.17 -6.94
CA VAL A 117 -7.11 2.98 -8.00
C VAL A 117 -7.77 2.62 -9.33
N SER A 118 -8.88 1.87 -9.30
CA SER A 118 -9.56 1.38 -10.51
C SER A 118 -10.21 2.51 -11.32
N LYS A 119 -10.67 3.57 -10.67
CA LYS A 119 -11.27 4.74 -11.35
C LYS A 119 -10.26 5.66 -12.05
N GLN A 120 -8.96 5.42 -11.89
CA GLN A 120 -7.93 6.26 -12.51
C GLN A 120 -7.86 6.06 -14.04
N PRO A 121 -7.54 7.09 -14.84
CA PRO A 121 -7.44 6.97 -16.29
C PRO A 121 -6.42 5.92 -16.74
N ASN A 122 -6.65 5.28 -17.90
CA ASN A 122 -5.76 4.24 -18.41
C ASN A 122 -4.30 4.70 -18.55
N ILE A 123 -4.07 5.94 -19.01
CA ILE A 123 -2.72 6.50 -19.12
C ILE A 123 -2.01 6.64 -17.77
N VAL A 124 -2.77 6.84 -16.66
CA VAL A 124 -2.22 6.86 -15.30
C VAL A 124 -1.92 5.44 -14.84
N LYS A 125 -2.78 4.47 -15.15
CA LYS A 125 -2.53 3.04 -14.89
C LYS A 125 -1.28 2.55 -15.62
N ASP A 126 -1.03 3.03 -16.85
CA ASP A 126 0.18 2.71 -17.60
C ASP A 126 1.43 3.32 -16.94
N LEU A 127 1.33 4.57 -16.47
CA LEU A 127 2.40 5.19 -15.67
C LEU A 127 2.66 4.42 -14.37
N ILE A 128 1.62 4.00 -13.66
CA ILE A 128 1.72 3.14 -12.46
C ILE A 128 2.51 1.87 -12.78
N ARG A 129 2.18 1.17 -13.87
CA ARG A 129 2.92 -0.04 -14.29
C ARG A 129 4.39 0.27 -14.52
N MET A 130 4.73 1.39 -15.17
CA MET A 130 6.12 1.79 -15.37
C MET A 130 6.85 2.09 -14.04
N VAL A 131 6.21 2.77 -13.10
CA VAL A 131 6.80 3.06 -11.78
C VAL A 131 7.00 1.78 -10.98
N LYS A 132 6.04 0.86 -10.99
CA LYS A 132 6.20 -0.46 -10.37
C LYS A 132 7.36 -1.22 -10.99
N TYR A 133 7.43 -1.28 -12.33
CA TYR A 133 8.52 -1.97 -13.02
C TYR A 133 9.89 -1.38 -12.66
N TRP A 134 9.99 -0.06 -12.60
CA TRP A 134 11.18 0.61 -12.10
C TRP A 134 11.52 0.18 -10.67
N ALA A 135 10.53 0.14 -9.76
CA ALA A 135 10.75 -0.29 -8.39
C ALA A 135 11.25 -1.75 -8.30
N TYR A 136 10.64 -2.69 -9.03
CA TYR A 136 11.10 -4.08 -9.05
C TYR A 136 12.52 -4.24 -9.58
N THR A 137 12.94 -3.41 -10.53
CA THR A 137 14.27 -3.50 -11.16
C THR A 137 15.35 -2.71 -10.44
N CYS A 138 14.98 -1.67 -9.68
CA CYS A 138 15.93 -0.72 -9.10
C CYS A 138 15.91 -0.67 -7.57
N LEU A 139 14.92 -1.27 -6.91
CA LEU A 139 14.80 -1.28 -5.45
C LEU A 139 14.94 -2.70 -4.89
N PRO A 140 15.42 -2.84 -3.65
CA PRO A 140 15.38 -4.12 -2.93
C PRO A 140 13.94 -4.54 -2.64
N LYS A 141 13.68 -5.86 -2.58
CA LYS A 141 12.33 -6.47 -2.40
C LYS A 141 11.48 -5.79 -1.32
N ARG A 142 12.08 -5.47 -0.17
CA ARG A 142 11.38 -4.81 0.96
C ARG A 142 10.77 -3.44 0.63
N LEU A 143 11.27 -2.73 -0.40
CA LEU A 143 10.81 -1.42 -0.83
C LEU A 143 9.92 -1.45 -2.08
N GLN A 144 9.68 -2.64 -2.65
CA GLN A 144 8.86 -2.82 -3.85
C GLN A 144 7.36 -2.79 -3.50
N LYS A 145 6.92 -1.78 -2.74
CA LYS A 145 5.54 -1.72 -2.23
C LYS A 145 4.61 -1.11 -3.27
N SER A 146 3.87 -1.99 -3.97
CA SER A 146 2.93 -1.68 -5.04
C SER A 146 1.98 -0.53 -4.69
N TYR A 147 1.20 -0.67 -3.61
CA TYR A 147 0.16 0.29 -3.26
C TYR A 147 0.69 1.70 -2.93
N PRO A 148 1.73 1.88 -2.09
CA PRO A 148 2.35 3.19 -1.92
C PRO A 148 2.85 3.83 -3.23
N LEU A 149 3.45 3.05 -4.14
CA LEU A 149 3.93 3.56 -5.43
C LEU A 149 2.80 3.99 -6.36
N GLU A 150 1.67 3.28 -6.32
CA GLU A 150 0.43 3.65 -7.02
C GLU A 150 -0.07 5.01 -6.55
N LEU A 151 -0.19 5.21 -5.23
CA LEU A 151 -0.65 6.46 -4.64
C LEU A 151 0.31 7.63 -4.88
N ILE A 152 1.62 7.40 -4.82
CA ILE A 152 2.64 8.41 -5.17
C ILE A 152 2.50 8.82 -6.63
N THR A 153 2.26 7.86 -7.53
CA THR A 153 2.07 8.13 -8.96
C THR A 153 0.83 8.96 -9.21
N ILE A 154 -0.31 8.58 -8.61
CA ILE A 154 -1.56 9.33 -8.68
C ILE A 154 -1.35 10.75 -8.14
N TYR A 155 -0.72 10.89 -6.97
CA TYR A 155 -0.39 12.19 -6.39
C TYR A 155 0.42 13.09 -7.35
N CYS A 156 1.43 12.53 -8.03
CA CYS A 156 2.25 13.29 -8.99
C CYS A 156 1.42 13.76 -10.19
N TRP A 157 0.58 12.89 -10.73
CA TRP A 157 -0.34 13.22 -11.83
C TRP A 157 -1.38 14.28 -11.42
N GLU A 158 -1.96 14.16 -10.22
CA GLU A 158 -2.89 15.16 -9.69
C GLU A 158 -2.20 16.51 -9.48
N LYS A 159 -0.99 16.50 -8.93
CA LYS A 159 -0.15 17.70 -8.79
C LYS A 159 0.14 18.37 -10.13
N ALA A 160 0.19 17.59 -11.21
CA ALA A 160 0.36 18.10 -12.56
C ALA A 160 -0.91 18.66 -13.21
N GLY A 161 -1.99 18.80 -12.45
CA GLY A 161 -3.27 19.31 -12.96
C GLY A 161 -4.04 18.27 -13.77
N LYS A 162 -3.87 16.98 -13.45
CA LYS A 162 -4.62 15.87 -14.04
C LYS A 162 -4.61 15.87 -15.58
N PRO A 163 -3.44 15.97 -16.25
CA PRO A 163 -3.39 16.01 -17.70
C PRO A 163 -3.96 14.73 -18.31
N GLU A 164 -4.89 14.88 -19.25
CA GLU A 164 -5.49 13.76 -19.99
C GLU A 164 -4.49 13.05 -20.92
N ARG A 165 -3.46 13.78 -21.38
CA ARG A 165 -2.43 13.29 -22.29
C ARG A 165 -1.04 13.74 -21.84
N PHE A 166 -0.11 12.80 -21.75
CA PHE A 166 1.32 13.04 -21.47
C PHE A 166 2.16 11.89 -22.02
N LYS A 167 3.46 12.10 -22.19
CA LYS A 167 4.37 11.00 -22.55
C LYS A 167 4.69 10.20 -21.29
N LEU A 168 4.61 8.87 -21.33
CA LEU A 168 4.88 8.07 -20.12
C LEU A 168 6.29 8.30 -19.54
N VAL A 169 7.29 8.53 -20.39
CA VAL A 169 8.65 8.90 -19.97
C VAL A 169 8.70 10.21 -19.17
N GLU A 170 7.85 11.18 -19.52
CA GLU A 170 7.71 12.45 -18.79
C GLU A 170 7.08 12.21 -17.41
N GLY A 171 6.01 11.42 -17.36
CA GLY A 171 5.36 11.04 -16.10
C GLY A 171 6.32 10.26 -15.18
N LEU A 172 7.06 9.29 -15.73
CA LEU A 172 8.04 8.51 -14.97
C LEU A 172 9.13 9.41 -14.40
N LYS A 173 9.68 10.32 -15.22
CA LYS A 173 10.68 11.29 -14.77
C LYS A 173 10.13 12.16 -13.64
N ALA A 174 8.89 12.62 -13.73
CA ALA A 174 8.26 13.44 -12.69
C ALA A 174 8.08 12.68 -11.37
N VAL A 175 7.62 11.43 -11.43
CA VAL A 175 7.49 10.57 -10.24
C VAL A 175 8.87 10.32 -9.60
N LEU A 176 9.89 10.01 -10.40
CA LEU A 176 11.26 9.80 -9.90
C LEU A 176 11.89 11.07 -9.33
N LEU A 177 11.61 12.25 -9.90
CA LEU A 177 12.01 13.53 -9.33
C LEU A 177 11.37 13.73 -7.95
N VAL A 178 10.11 13.35 -7.78
CA VAL A 178 9.47 13.35 -6.48
C VAL A 178 10.19 12.35 -5.57
N LEU A 179 10.29 11.07 -5.91
CA LEU A 179 10.97 10.04 -5.10
C LEU A 179 12.43 10.37 -4.75
N GLY A 180 13.15 11.09 -5.61
CA GLY A 180 14.54 11.50 -5.40
C GLY A 180 14.74 12.78 -4.57
N ARG A 181 13.68 13.48 -4.14
CA ARG A 181 13.80 14.71 -3.34
C ARG A 181 14.26 14.41 -1.91
N GLN A 182 15.31 15.09 -1.46
CA GLN A 182 15.85 14.98 -0.09
C GLN A 182 14.84 15.38 1.00
N ARG A 183 13.97 16.35 0.72
CA ARG A 183 12.96 16.86 1.67
C ARG A 183 11.56 16.72 1.08
N TRP A 184 10.86 15.67 1.49
CA TRP A 184 9.41 15.62 1.37
C TRP A 184 8.79 16.25 2.62
N LYS A 185 8.47 17.54 2.55
CA LYS A 185 7.67 18.23 3.58
C LYS A 185 6.26 18.49 3.06
N ARG A 186 5.54 17.43 2.70
CA ARG A 186 4.17 17.54 2.17
C ARG A 186 3.27 16.50 2.83
N ARG A 187 2.00 16.87 2.98
CA ARG A 187 0.90 15.96 3.33
C ARG A 187 0.01 15.80 2.11
N LYS A 188 -0.50 14.60 1.91
CA LYS A 188 -1.56 14.30 0.95
C LYS A 188 -2.54 13.34 1.61
N PHE A 189 -3.82 13.58 1.37
CA PHE A 189 -4.93 12.71 1.68
C PHE A 189 -6.01 12.93 0.62
N TRP A 190 -6.95 11.99 0.55
CA TRP A 190 -8.04 11.98 -0.41
C TRP A 190 -9.34 11.82 0.38
N PRO A 191 -10.19 12.87 0.47
CA PRO A 191 -11.41 12.83 1.27
C PRO A 191 -12.55 12.11 0.52
N ASP A 192 -12.24 10.92 -0.01
CA ASP A 192 -13.16 10.11 -0.82
C ASP A 192 -14.04 9.23 0.08
N TYR A 193 -13.47 8.64 1.13
CA TYR A 193 -14.19 7.77 2.09
C TYR A 193 -14.18 8.30 3.52
N TYR A 194 -13.40 9.35 3.81
CA TYR A 194 -13.38 10.05 5.09
C TYR A 194 -13.34 11.57 4.89
N SER A 195 -13.73 12.33 5.91
CA SER A 195 -13.73 13.79 5.81
C SER A 195 -12.31 14.38 5.87
N LYS A 196 -12.15 15.58 5.30
CA LYS A 196 -10.92 16.37 5.43
C LYS A 196 -10.56 16.61 6.90
N ASP A 197 -11.56 16.87 7.76
CA ASP A 197 -11.32 17.17 9.17
C ASP A 197 -10.82 15.94 9.92
N MET A 198 -11.37 14.76 9.61
CA MET A 198 -10.88 13.49 10.13
C MET A 198 -9.43 13.23 9.73
N ALA A 199 -9.08 13.45 8.45
CA ALA A 199 -7.71 13.30 7.98
C ALA A 199 -6.73 14.25 8.71
N LEU A 200 -7.11 15.53 8.88
CA LEU A 200 -6.28 16.50 9.59
C LEU A 200 -6.17 16.17 11.07
N HIS A 201 -7.25 15.68 11.68
CA HIS A 201 -7.27 15.21 13.06
C HIS A 201 -6.31 14.03 13.23
N ALA A 202 -6.41 13.00 12.39
CA ALA A 202 -5.53 11.82 12.41
C ALA A 202 -4.04 12.18 12.28
N ILE A 203 -3.70 13.06 11.33
CA ILE A 203 -2.31 13.52 11.16
C ILE A 203 -1.78 14.18 12.44
N LYS A 204 -2.63 14.94 13.14
CA LYS A 204 -2.26 15.66 14.35
C LYS A 204 -2.19 14.74 15.57
N THR A 205 -3.18 13.88 15.78
CA THR A 205 -3.32 13.08 17.00
C THR A 205 -2.48 11.82 16.99
N LEU A 206 -2.18 11.26 15.80
CA LEU A 206 -1.38 10.04 15.66
C LEU A 206 0.12 10.32 15.46
N ASP A 207 0.55 11.57 15.64
CA ASP A 207 1.94 12.05 15.49
C ASP A 207 2.67 11.46 14.26
N MET A 208 1.99 11.52 13.11
CA MET A 208 2.48 10.83 11.91
C MET A 208 3.81 11.41 11.42
N LYS A 209 4.79 10.53 11.21
CA LYS A 209 6.10 10.90 10.68
C LYS A 209 5.97 11.53 9.29
N TRP A 210 6.62 12.68 9.10
CA TRP A 210 6.65 13.38 7.81
C TRP A 210 7.66 12.76 6.84
N PRO A 211 7.36 12.73 5.53
CA PRO A 211 6.11 13.15 4.86
C PRO A 211 4.90 12.26 5.14
N VAL A 212 3.71 12.81 4.90
CA VAL A 212 2.46 12.08 5.09
C VAL A 212 1.75 11.87 3.76
N MET A 213 1.39 10.63 3.46
CA MET A 213 0.42 10.28 2.43
C MET A 213 -0.54 9.29 3.07
N LEU A 214 -1.77 9.74 3.34
CA LEU A 214 -2.78 8.86 3.91
C LEU A 214 -3.33 7.94 2.83
N ASP A 215 -3.59 6.70 3.21
CA ASP A 215 -4.42 5.79 2.44
C ASP A 215 -5.79 6.48 2.18
N PRO A 216 -6.27 6.54 0.92
CA PRO A 216 -7.60 7.06 0.58
C PRO A 216 -8.74 6.43 1.38
N ALA A 217 -8.63 5.16 1.79
CA ALA A 217 -9.67 4.44 2.51
C ALA A 217 -9.44 4.35 4.02
N ASN A 218 -8.22 4.60 4.50
CA ASN A 218 -7.85 4.50 5.91
C ASN A 218 -7.12 5.80 6.38
N PRO A 219 -7.79 6.70 7.11
CA PRO A 219 -7.20 7.98 7.52
C PRO A 219 -6.09 7.83 8.58
N THR A 220 -5.91 6.64 9.14
CA THR A 220 -4.91 6.34 10.17
C THR A 220 -3.64 5.69 9.61
N ASN A 221 -3.65 5.32 8.33
CA ASN A 221 -2.53 4.66 7.66
C ASN A 221 -1.74 5.64 6.80
N ASN A 222 -0.53 6.00 7.26
CA ASN A 222 0.44 6.67 6.40
C ASN A 222 1.14 5.63 5.52
N VAL A 223 0.77 5.56 4.24
CA VAL A 223 1.31 4.55 3.30
C VAL A 223 2.81 4.68 3.05
N LEU A 224 3.44 5.79 3.50
CA LEU A 224 4.88 5.99 3.42
C LEU A 224 5.66 5.38 4.60
N TYR A 225 4.98 4.82 5.60
CA TYR A 225 5.60 4.34 6.84
C TYR A 225 6.78 3.42 6.58
N VAL A 226 6.66 2.45 5.65
CA VAL A 226 7.73 1.52 5.27
C VAL A 226 8.99 2.23 4.77
N TYR A 227 8.83 3.29 3.98
CA TYR A 227 9.96 4.07 3.47
C TYR A 227 10.60 4.91 4.56
N GLN A 228 9.90 5.19 5.65
CA GLN A 228 10.40 6.01 6.74
C GLN A 228 11.16 5.22 7.81
N GLN A 229 11.26 3.90 7.67
CA GLN A 229 12.01 3.04 8.59
C GLN A 229 13.50 2.97 8.21
N GLY A 230 14.40 3.14 9.18
CA GLY A 230 15.85 3.07 8.98
C GLY A 230 16.33 3.90 7.77
N ASP A 231 17.16 3.29 6.94
CA ASP A 231 17.72 3.89 5.73
C ASP A 231 16.84 3.74 4.46
N ASN A 232 15.61 3.21 4.59
CA ASN A 232 14.76 2.89 3.44
C ASN A 232 14.49 4.10 2.53
N MET A 233 14.24 5.28 3.11
CA MET A 233 14.03 6.52 2.35
C MET A 233 15.28 6.91 1.56
N LYS A 234 16.46 6.74 2.16
CA LYS A 234 17.74 7.08 1.54
C LYS A 234 18.01 6.14 0.36
N GLU A 235 17.75 4.86 0.50
CA GLU A 235 17.86 3.88 -0.59
C GLU A 235 16.89 4.16 -1.74
N LEU A 236 15.61 4.41 -1.44
CA LEU A 236 14.60 4.81 -2.41
C LEU A 236 15.04 6.06 -3.20
N GLN A 237 15.47 7.08 -2.47
CA GLN A 237 15.93 8.34 -3.07
C GLN A 237 17.18 8.16 -3.93
N ASN A 238 18.14 7.34 -3.49
CA ASN A 238 19.37 7.08 -4.23
C ASN A 238 19.10 6.30 -5.53
N ALA A 239 18.24 5.28 -5.47
CA ALA A 239 17.81 4.55 -6.67
C ALA A 239 17.11 5.48 -7.66
N ALA A 240 16.21 6.36 -7.19
CA ALA A 240 15.53 7.33 -8.04
C ALA A 240 16.52 8.30 -8.69
N ARG A 241 17.47 8.87 -7.93
CA ARG A 241 18.52 9.77 -8.47
C ARG A 241 19.42 9.09 -9.49
N LYS A 242 19.85 7.86 -9.22
CA LYS A 242 20.65 7.06 -10.16
C LYS A 242 19.88 6.84 -11.47
N THR A 243 18.59 6.50 -11.37
CA THR A 243 17.74 6.29 -12.55
C THR A 243 17.54 7.57 -13.36
N LEU A 244 17.36 8.72 -12.69
CA LEU A 244 17.24 10.03 -13.35
C LEU A 244 18.48 10.42 -14.17
N GLN A 245 19.65 9.86 -13.86
CA GLN A 245 20.89 10.09 -14.61
C GLN A 245 21.01 9.21 -15.87
N THR A 246 20.16 8.19 -16.06
CA THR A 246 20.18 7.33 -17.26
C THR A 246 19.85 8.13 -18.51
N ARG A 247 20.37 7.70 -19.67
CA ARG A 247 20.16 8.39 -20.96
C ARG A 247 18.67 8.60 -21.27
N LEU A 248 17.84 7.59 -21.02
CA LEU A 248 16.39 7.64 -21.24
C LEU A 248 15.72 8.84 -20.55
N LEU A 249 16.10 9.12 -19.30
CA LEU A 249 15.45 10.15 -18.50
C LEU A 249 16.22 11.47 -18.50
N ARG A 250 17.54 11.46 -18.70
CA ARG A 250 18.36 12.68 -18.77
C ARG A 250 17.82 13.64 -19.83
N ASP A 251 17.53 13.10 -21.02
CA ASP A 251 17.13 13.89 -22.20
C ASP A 251 15.62 14.15 -22.26
N ALA A 252 14.82 13.45 -21.44
CA ALA A 252 13.38 13.64 -21.37
C ALA A 252 13.03 15.03 -20.78
N ARG A 253 12.29 15.85 -21.52
CA ARG A 253 11.78 17.14 -21.02
C ARG A 253 10.53 16.91 -20.17
N VAL A 254 10.49 17.50 -18.98
CA VAL A 254 9.31 17.55 -18.11
C VAL A 254 8.59 18.88 -18.36
N ARG A 255 7.34 18.84 -18.85
CA ARG A 255 6.53 20.06 -19.04
C ARG A 255 6.30 20.73 -17.70
N SER A 256 6.07 22.04 -17.72
CA SER A 256 5.89 22.87 -16.51
C SER A 256 4.87 22.30 -15.53
N ARG A 257 3.80 21.70 -16.04
CA ARG A 257 2.74 21.09 -15.23
C ARG A 257 3.28 19.98 -14.31
N TRP A 258 4.29 19.22 -14.73
CA TRP A 258 4.84 18.11 -13.95
C TRP A 258 6.00 18.51 -13.00
N LYS A 259 6.38 19.80 -12.93
CA LYS A 259 7.53 20.28 -12.12
C LYS A 259 7.21 20.38 -10.61
#